data_AF-A0A7T6VHP6-F1
#
_entry.id   AF-A0A7T6VHP6-F1
#
_cell.length_a   1.000
_cell.length_b   1.000
_cell.length_c   1.000
_cell.angle_alpha   90.00
_cell.angle_beta   90.00
_cell.angle_gamma   90.00
#
_symmetry.space_group_name_H-M   'P 1'
#
loop_
_entity.id
_entity.type
_entity.pdbx_description
1 polymer ?
#
loop_
_entity_poly.entity_id
_entity_poly.type
_entity_poly.pdbx_seq_one_letter_code
_entity_poly.pdbx_strand_id
1 'polypeptide(L)'
;MPAVGAPRWLRDPAALLGFACFNSVVGLGFWIIHVDEPVVPYLVVSNVIGFCALLLSTAANRLLPSTPGLALKAIVIAPVSVFAGFEIAAAIVGGKVPHVFGSDRIVTWDNYGPSFLVSAILFVCVSLFLQSLRMRATLETERRQAAEARQAETTARLALLQAQIEPHFLFNTLANVQSLIECDPARASTMLDNLNRYLRASLRRTRDATSTLGEELELVEALLKIASIRLGERLSYAIDVPVDLRALPFSPLLLQPLVENALLHGIEPSIAGGEIAIHARRHGEQLELSVLDTGVGLGSGVSQLHGGVGLANVAARLRALHGERARVAIETNADATHGVAAVLLIPLD
;
A
#
# COMPACT_ATOMS: atom_id res chain seq x y z
N MET A 1 14.74 19.68 -7.96
CA MET A 1 13.70 20.49 -7.29
C MET A 1 12.94 21.24 -8.37
N PRO A 2 11.63 20.99 -8.58
CA PRO A 2 10.90 21.69 -9.62
C PRO A 2 10.72 23.14 -9.20
N ALA A 3 11.04 24.07 -10.10
CA ALA A 3 10.79 25.49 -9.92
C ALA A 3 9.33 25.68 -9.50
N VAL A 4 9.10 26.28 -8.33
CA VAL A 4 7.77 26.63 -7.86
C VAL A 4 7.20 27.65 -8.85
N GLY A 5 6.48 27.16 -9.85
CA GLY A 5 5.79 27.98 -10.83
C GLY A 5 4.88 28.98 -10.13
N ALA A 6 4.58 30.09 -10.81
CA ALA A 6 3.55 31.03 -10.33
C ALA A 6 2.32 30.23 -9.84
N PRO A 7 1.78 30.53 -8.65
CA PRO A 7 0.49 29.97 -8.23
C PRO A 7 -0.50 30.04 -9.40
N ARG A 8 -1.10 28.92 -9.82
CA ARG A 8 -1.93 28.85 -11.04
C ARG A 8 -3.09 29.87 -11.02
N TRP A 9 -3.58 30.21 -9.82
CA TRP A 9 -4.63 31.21 -9.62
C TRP A 9 -4.21 32.65 -9.93
N LEU A 10 -2.90 33.00 -9.97
CA LEU A 10 -2.46 34.32 -10.44
C LEU A 10 -2.72 34.54 -11.93
N ARG A 11 -3.00 33.47 -12.69
CA ARG A 11 -3.40 33.53 -14.10
C ARG A 11 -4.91 33.45 -14.28
N ASP A 12 -5.67 33.30 -13.18
CA ASP A 12 -7.12 33.24 -13.19
C ASP A 12 -7.69 34.65 -12.96
N PRO A 13 -8.34 35.26 -13.97
CA PRO A 13 -8.90 36.60 -13.84
C PRO A 13 -10.00 36.68 -12.76
N ALA A 14 -10.72 35.58 -12.49
CA ALA A 14 -11.75 35.56 -11.45
C ALA A 14 -11.13 35.65 -10.05
N ALA A 15 -9.99 34.99 -9.84
CA ALA A 15 -9.27 35.05 -8.56
C ALA A 15 -8.65 36.44 -8.33
N LEU A 16 -8.13 37.10 -9.37
CA LEU A 16 -7.61 38.47 -9.30
C LEU A 16 -8.71 39.50 -9.05
N LEU A 17 -9.88 39.34 -9.68
CA LEU A 17 -11.06 40.17 -9.41
C LEU A 17 -11.56 39.98 -7.98
N GLY A 18 -11.66 38.74 -7.50
CA GLY A 18 -12.02 38.45 -6.12
C GLY A 18 -11.05 39.07 -5.11
N PHE A 19 -9.75 39.06 -5.43
CA PHE A 19 -8.73 39.71 -4.62
C PHE A 19 -8.87 41.24 -4.59
N ALA A 20 -9.10 41.89 -5.74
CA ALA A 20 -9.34 43.33 -5.81
C ALA A 20 -10.64 43.74 -5.08
N CYS A 21 -11.71 42.96 -5.20
CA CYS A 21 -12.95 43.18 -4.45
C CYS A 21 -12.71 43.11 -2.94
N PHE A 22 -11.95 42.10 -2.47
CA PHE A 22 -11.60 41.97 -1.06
C PHE A 22 -10.80 43.18 -0.55
N ASN A 23 -9.77 43.60 -1.27
CA ASN A 23 -9.00 44.80 -0.93
C ASN A 23 -9.88 46.06 -0.91
N SER A 24 -10.87 46.14 -1.81
CA SER A 24 -11.80 47.26 -1.87
C SER A 24 -12.76 47.29 -0.67
N VAL A 25 -13.26 46.14 -0.21
CA VAL A 25 -14.05 46.03 1.03
C VAL A 25 -13.25 46.51 2.24
N VAL A 26 -11.97 46.14 2.29
CA VAL A 26 -11.06 46.61 3.34
C VAL A 26 -10.89 48.14 3.26
N GLY A 27 -10.67 48.70 2.07
CA GLY A 27 -10.59 50.16 1.88
C GLY A 27 -11.86 50.90 2.31
N LEU A 28 -13.04 50.35 2.00
CA LEU A 28 -14.33 50.89 2.44
C LEU A 28 -14.48 50.89 3.97
N GLY A 29 -14.02 49.84 4.64
CA GLY A 29 -14.05 49.74 6.10
C GLY A 29 -13.33 50.90 6.81
N PHE A 30 -12.28 51.44 6.21
CA PHE A 30 -11.53 52.58 6.75
C PHE A 30 -12.16 53.93 6.40
N TRP A 31 -12.69 54.03 5.19
CA TRP A 31 -13.44 55.21 4.77
C TRP A 31 -14.67 55.46 5.66
N ILE A 32 -15.31 54.41 6.21
CA ILE A 32 -16.44 54.55 7.15
C ILE A 32 -16.08 55.36 8.41
N ILE A 33 -14.80 55.43 8.78
CA ILE A 33 -14.34 56.23 9.93
C ILE A 33 -14.05 57.69 9.51
N HIS A 34 -13.91 57.96 8.21
CA HIS A 34 -13.56 59.24 7.60
C HIS A 34 -14.52 59.60 6.45
N VAL A 35 -15.83 59.47 6.71
CA VAL A 35 -16.88 59.61 5.68
C VAL A 35 -16.86 60.99 5.00
N ASP A 36 -16.33 62.01 5.69
CA ASP A 36 -16.17 63.37 5.18
C ASP A 36 -15.10 63.49 4.08
N GLU A 37 -14.27 62.47 3.88
CA GLU A 37 -13.24 62.42 2.85
C GLU A 37 -13.71 61.64 1.60
N PRO A 38 -13.10 61.85 0.41
CA PRO A 38 -13.42 61.03 -0.76
C PRO A 38 -13.01 59.56 -0.56
N VAL A 39 -13.87 58.62 -0.98
CA VAL A 39 -13.63 57.17 -0.87
C VAL A 39 -12.53 56.65 -1.81
N VAL A 40 -12.29 57.35 -2.92
CA VAL A 40 -11.39 56.89 -4.01
C VAL A 40 -9.94 56.69 -3.53
N PRO A 41 -9.30 57.62 -2.79
CA PRO A 41 -7.98 57.39 -2.20
C PRO A 41 -7.88 56.10 -1.38
N TYR A 42 -8.88 55.78 -0.54
CA TYR A 42 -8.88 54.59 0.31
C TYR A 42 -8.95 53.30 -0.51
N LEU A 43 -9.74 53.28 -1.59
CA LEU A 43 -9.81 52.15 -2.51
C LEU A 43 -8.50 51.94 -3.26
N VAL A 44 -7.88 53.02 -3.74
CA VAL A 44 -6.61 52.97 -4.46
C VAL A 44 -5.49 52.48 -3.55
N VAL A 45 -5.33 53.09 -2.37
CA VAL A 45 -4.29 52.71 -1.40
C VAL A 45 -4.41 51.24 -1.01
N SER A 46 -5.62 50.78 -0.65
CA SER A 46 -5.84 49.38 -0.23
C SER A 46 -5.53 48.38 -1.34
N ASN A 47 -5.95 48.66 -2.58
CA ASN A 47 -5.66 47.77 -3.71
C ASN A 47 -4.17 47.76 -4.07
N VAL A 48 -3.53 48.92 -4.17
CA VAL A 48 -2.13 49.03 -4.55
C VAL A 48 -1.25 48.31 -3.53
N ILE A 49 -1.49 48.52 -2.22
CA ILE A 49 -0.75 47.82 -1.18
C ILE A 49 -1.00 46.31 -1.24
N GLY A 50 -2.27 45.87 -1.41
CA GLY A 50 -2.61 44.45 -1.57
C GLY A 50 -1.89 43.79 -2.74
N PHE A 51 -1.78 44.47 -3.89
CA PHE A 51 -1.04 43.95 -5.05
C PHE A 51 0.48 43.99 -4.85
N CYS A 52 1.04 45.02 -4.22
CA CYS A 52 2.46 45.05 -3.83
C CYS A 52 2.82 43.89 -2.89
N ALA A 53 1.97 43.64 -1.89
CA ALA A 53 2.06 42.52 -0.97
C ALA A 53 2.06 41.17 -1.69
N LEU A 54 1.14 41.00 -2.62
CA LEU A 54 1.02 39.79 -3.42
C LEU A 54 2.25 39.55 -4.31
N LEU A 55 2.72 40.60 -5.00
CA LEU A 55 3.89 40.54 -5.88
C LEU A 55 5.16 40.23 -5.10
N LEU A 56 5.42 40.96 -4.01
CA LEU A 56 6.61 40.76 -3.17
C LEU A 56 6.58 39.39 -2.48
N SER A 57 5.43 38.93 -1.97
CA SER A 57 5.29 37.59 -1.40
C SER A 57 5.55 36.50 -2.46
N THR A 58 5.08 36.70 -3.69
CA THR A 58 5.31 35.77 -4.80
C THR A 58 6.77 35.77 -5.24
N ALA A 59 7.40 36.94 -5.35
CA ALA A 59 8.82 37.08 -5.68
C ALA A 59 9.72 36.46 -4.61
N ALA A 60 9.45 36.73 -3.34
CA ALA A 60 10.19 36.16 -2.22
C ALA A 60 10.09 34.63 -2.18
N ASN A 61 8.90 34.06 -2.45
CA ASN A 61 8.74 32.61 -2.54
C ASN A 61 9.50 31.97 -3.73
N ARG A 62 9.90 32.75 -4.75
CA ARG A 62 10.66 32.25 -5.91
C ARG A 62 12.17 32.45 -5.75
N LEU A 63 12.59 33.57 -5.16
CA LEU A 63 13.98 33.97 -5.05
C LEU A 63 14.68 33.36 -3.84
N LEU A 64 13.95 33.08 -2.75
CA LEU A 64 14.52 32.47 -1.56
C LEU A 64 14.56 30.94 -1.68
N PRO A 65 15.68 30.29 -1.30
CA PRO A 65 15.85 28.83 -1.42
C PRO A 65 14.90 28.04 -0.53
N SER A 66 14.41 28.65 0.55
CA SER A 66 13.34 28.13 1.41
C SER A 66 12.16 29.09 1.38
N THR A 67 10.93 28.58 1.38
CA THR A 67 9.74 29.44 1.51
C THR A 67 9.85 30.26 2.79
N PRO A 68 9.94 31.60 2.73
CA PRO A 68 10.13 32.41 3.92
C PRO A 68 8.96 32.14 4.88
N GLY A 69 9.29 31.82 6.13
CA GLY A 69 8.31 31.58 7.17
C GLY A 69 7.41 32.79 7.35
N LEU A 70 6.20 32.56 7.89
CA LEU A 70 5.20 33.61 8.12
C LEU A 70 5.77 34.83 8.87
N ALA A 71 6.68 34.58 9.83
CA ALA A 71 7.38 35.61 10.58
C ALA A 71 8.25 36.52 9.71
N LEU A 72 9.10 35.96 8.83
CA LEU A 72 9.97 36.76 7.95
C LEU A 72 9.14 37.58 6.95
N LYS A 73 8.05 37.00 6.44
CA LYS A 73 7.11 37.72 5.58
C LYS A 73 6.44 38.88 6.30
N ALA A 74 6.00 38.68 7.54
CA ALA A 74 5.36 39.72 8.35
C ALA A 74 6.34 40.83 8.78
N ILE A 75 7.61 40.50 9.04
CA ILE A 75 8.61 41.47 9.50
C ILE A 75 9.21 42.28 8.34
N VAL A 76 9.37 41.67 7.16
CA VAL A 76 10.09 42.30 6.04
C VAL A 76 9.18 42.63 4.88
N ILE A 77 8.39 41.68 4.40
CA ILE A 77 7.59 41.87 3.17
C ILE A 77 6.39 42.79 3.43
N ALA A 78 5.71 42.63 4.56
CA ALA A 78 4.57 43.48 4.90
C ALA A 78 4.99 44.97 4.94
N PRO A 79 5.97 45.41 5.75
CA PRO A 79 6.36 46.83 5.79
C PRO A 79 6.80 47.38 4.44
N VAL A 80 7.58 46.62 3.67
CA VAL A 80 8.04 47.03 2.33
C VAL A 80 6.87 47.16 1.36
N SER A 81 5.88 46.27 1.43
CA SER A 81 4.69 46.34 0.58
C SER A 81 3.79 47.52 0.89
N VAL A 82 3.65 47.89 2.18
CA VAL A 82 2.91 49.08 2.59
C VAL A 82 3.62 50.33 2.11
N PHE A 83 4.93 50.40 2.32
CA PHE A 83 5.76 51.52 1.91
C PHE A 83 5.69 51.75 0.39
N ALA A 84 5.96 50.71 -0.40
CA ALA A 84 5.90 50.78 -1.85
C ALA A 84 4.48 51.10 -2.36
N GLY A 85 3.46 50.50 -1.72
CA GLY A 85 2.10 50.72 -2.14
C GLY A 85 1.59 52.13 -1.87
N PHE A 86 2.03 52.77 -0.78
CA PHE A 86 1.67 54.14 -0.46
C PHE A 86 2.32 55.14 -1.42
N GLU A 87 3.60 54.97 -1.77
CA GLU A 87 4.27 55.82 -2.77
C GLU A 87 3.62 55.72 -4.15
N ILE A 88 3.28 54.49 -4.57
CA ILE A 88 2.59 54.28 -5.85
C ILE A 88 1.18 54.89 -5.81
N ALA A 89 0.45 54.73 -4.70
CA ALA A 89 -0.87 55.33 -4.55
C ALA A 89 -0.83 56.87 -4.53
N ALA A 90 0.14 57.47 -3.85
CA ALA A 90 0.34 58.92 -3.82
C ALA A 90 0.62 59.49 -5.22
N ALA A 91 1.42 58.78 -6.03
CA ALA A 91 1.65 59.12 -7.43
C ALA A 91 0.38 59.01 -8.30
N ILE A 92 -0.48 58.02 -8.04
CA ILE A 92 -1.72 57.80 -8.81
C ILE A 92 -2.81 58.84 -8.48
N VAL A 93 -2.96 59.19 -7.21
CA VAL A 93 -4.08 60.04 -6.73
C VAL A 93 -3.72 61.54 -6.74
N GLY A 94 -2.51 61.90 -7.18
CA GLY A 94 -2.13 63.28 -7.51
C GLY A 94 -2.15 64.22 -6.29
N GLY A 95 -1.42 63.87 -5.23
CA GLY A 95 -1.21 64.74 -4.06
C GLY A 95 -2.35 64.77 -3.03
N LYS A 96 -3.45 64.01 -3.25
CA LYS A 96 -4.51 63.79 -2.24
C LYS A 96 -4.14 62.75 -1.19
N VAL A 97 -3.02 62.06 -1.38
CA VAL A 97 -2.38 61.16 -0.41
C VAL A 97 -0.95 61.69 -0.23
N PRO A 98 -0.45 61.88 1.01
CA PRO A 98 0.90 62.37 1.24
C PRO A 98 1.95 61.46 0.61
N HIS A 99 3.07 62.01 0.14
CA HIS A 99 4.25 61.21 -0.17
C HIS A 99 4.99 60.82 1.12
N VAL A 100 5.59 59.63 1.14
CA VAL A 100 6.39 59.17 2.30
C VAL A 100 7.68 59.99 2.40
N PHE A 101 8.26 60.32 1.26
CA PHE A 101 9.39 61.26 1.17
C PHE A 101 8.92 62.67 0.84
N GLY A 102 9.15 63.63 1.73
CA GLY A 102 9.02 65.07 1.45
C GLY A 102 7.85 65.83 2.09
N SER A 103 7.23 65.31 3.16
CA SER A 103 6.22 66.05 3.94
C SER A 103 6.83 66.66 5.23
N ASP A 104 6.78 67.98 5.36
CA ASP A 104 7.41 68.74 6.46
C ASP A 104 6.64 68.70 7.81
N ARG A 105 5.56 67.91 7.94
CA ARG A 105 4.73 67.89 9.17
C ARG A 105 4.31 66.47 9.59
N ILE A 106 4.71 66.07 10.79
CA ILE A 106 4.29 64.83 11.46
C ILE A 106 2.75 64.71 11.57
N VAL A 107 2.03 65.85 11.62
CA VAL A 107 0.55 65.91 11.74
C VAL A 107 -0.19 65.33 10.54
N THR A 108 0.39 65.32 9.32
CA THR A 108 -0.26 64.70 8.15
C THR A 108 -0.27 63.18 8.20
N TRP A 109 0.50 62.57 9.11
CA TRP A 109 0.62 61.12 9.26
C TRP A 109 -0.37 60.51 10.27
N ASP A 110 -0.93 61.30 11.19
CA ASP A 110 -1.90 60.80 12.18
C ASP A 110 -3.15 60.19 11.51
N ASN A 111 -3.58 60.74 10.36
CA ASN A 111 -4.74 60.24 9.62
C ASN A 111 -4.47 58.95 8.81
N TYR A 112 -3.20 58.64 8.50
CA TYR A 112 -2.84 57.50 7.65
C TYR A 112 -2.11 56.36 8.40
N GLY A 113 -1.70 56.58 9.65
CA GLY A 113 -1.16 55.54 10.54
C GLY A 113 -2.04 54.27 10.63
N PRO A 114 -3.38 54.38 10.72
CA PRO A 114 -4.28 53.22 10.66
C PRO A 114 -4.12 52.40 9.37
N SER A 115 -3.85 53.01 8.21
CA SER A 115 -3.69 52.30 6.92
C SER A 115 -2.49 51.33 6.90
N PHE A 116 -1.47 51.57 7.74
CA PHE A 116 -0.35 50.64 7.92
C PHE A 116 -0.78 49.35 8.63
N LEU A 117 -1.60 49.46 9.69
CA LEU A 117 -2.11 48.31 10.43
C LEU A 117 -3.00 47.42 9.56
N VAL A 118 -3.83 48.05 8.74
CA VAL A 118 -4.74 47.37 7.80
C VAL A 118 -4.00 46.53 6.79
N SER A 119 -2.98 47.14 6.21
CA SER A 119 -2.19 46.52 5.17
C SER A 119 -1.35 45.37 5.73
N ALA A 120 -0.89 45.49 6.99
CA ALA A 120 -0.25 44.39 7.71
C ALA A 120 -1.23 43.23 7.99
N ILE A 121 -2.46 43.53 8.44
CA ILE A 121 -3.50 42.51 8.67
C ILE A 121 -3.87 41.82 7.35
N LEU A 122 -4.09 42.59 6.28
CA LEU A 122 -4.40 42.08 4.95
C LEU A 122 -3.30 41.15 4.43
N PHE A 123 -2.04 41.55 4.58
CA PHE A 123 -0.89 40.73 4.21
C PHE A 123 -0.86 39.39 4.95
N VAL A 124 -1.09 39.40 6.27
CA VAL A 124 -1.13 38.18 7.09
C VAL A 124 -2.29 37.28 6.66
N CYS A 125 -3.48 37.83 6.47
CA CYS A 125 -4.66 37.08 6.00
C CYS A 125 -4.40 36.41 4.65
N VAL A 126 -3.82 37.13 3.69
CA VAL A 126 -3.49 36.61 2.36
C VAL A 126 -2.41 35.53 2.44
N SER A 127 -1.38 35.72 3.26
CA SER A 127 -0.33 34.71 3.46
C SER A 127 -0.89 33.42 4.08
N LEU A 128 -1.74 33.53 5.10
CA LEU A 128 -2.40 32.38 5.72
C LEU A 128 -3.36 31.67 4.77
N PHE A 129 -4.12 32.42 3.97
CA PHE A 129 -5.01 31.86 2.95
C PHE A 129 -4.24 31.03 1.92
N LEU A 130 -3.16 31.57 1.36
CA LEU A 130 -2.29 30.87 0.41
C LEU A 130 -1.62 29.64 1.02
N GLN A 131 -1.24 29.70 2.29
CA GLN A 131 -0.72 28.54 3.01
C GLN A 131 -1.79 27.46 3.19
N SER A 132 -3.03 27.84 3.49
CA SER A 132 -4.15 26.88 3.61
C SER A 132 -4.46 26.18 2.30
N LEU A 133 -4.39 26.90 1.16
CA LEU A 133 -4.64 26.32 -0.16
C LEU A 133 -3.55 25.29 -0.52
N ARG A 134 -2.29 25.60 -0.21
CA ARG A 134 -1.17 24.65 -0.40
C ARG A 134 -1.34 23.42 0.47
N MET A 135 -1.68 23.60 1.75
CA MET A 135 -1.91 22.50 2.68
C MET A 135 -3.04 21.57 2.19
N ARG A 136 -4.15 22.14 1.72
CA ARG A 136 -5.26 21.37 1.15
C ARG A 136 -4.82 20.54 -0.05
N ALA A 137 -4.06 21.14 -0.96
CA ALA A 137 -3.55 20.43 -2.14
C ALA A 137 -2.61 19.26 -1.76
N THR A 138 -1.71 19.47 -0.78
CA THR A 138 -0.81 18.41 -0.29
C THR A 138 -1.59 17.27 0.36
N LEU A 139 -2.55 17.60 1.23
CA LEU A 139 -3.40 16.59 1.88
C LEU A 139 -4.24 15.79 0.87
N GLU A 140 -4.74 16.44 -0.19
CA GLU A 140 -5.44 15.73 -1.27
C GLU A 140 -4.52 14.76 -2.01
N THR A 141 -3.27 15.17 -2.30
CA THR A 141 -2.30 14.28 -2.95
C THR A 141 -1.92 13.10 -2.06
N GLU A 142 -1.69 13.32 -0.76
CA GLU A 142 -1.40 12.25 0.19
C GLU A 142 -2.58 11.29 0.34
N ARG A 143 -3.81 11.81 0.40
CA ARG A 143 -5.03 10.99 0.45
C ARG A 143 -5.18 10.12 -0.80
N ARG A 144 -4.90 10.67 -1.99
CA ARG A 144 -4.94 9.90 -3.26
C ARG A 144 -3.89 8.79 -3.26
N GLN A 145 -2.65 9.12 -2.92
CA GLN A 145 -1.57 8.12 -2.83
C GLN A 145 -1.88 7.02 -1.82
N ALA A 146 -2.43 7.38 -0.65
CA ALA A 146 -2.84 6.40 0.36
C ALA A 146 -4.01 5.51 -0.13
N ALA A 147 -4.97 6.07 -0.86
CA ALA A 147 -6.06 5.31 -1.45
C ALA A 147 -5.57 4.35 -2.54
N GLU A 148 -4.69 4.81 -3.43
CA GLU A 148 -4.06 4.00 -4.48
C GLU A 148 -3.24 2.86 -3.88
N ALA A 149 -2.43 3.12 -2.85
CA ALA A 149 -1.66 2.10 -2.15
C ALA A 149 -2.55 1.03 -1.51
N ARG A 150 -3.65 1.43 -0.85
CA ARG A 150 -4.65 0.48 -0.28
C ARG A 150 -5.33 -0.35 -1.36
N GLN A 151 -5.65 0.25 -2.51
CA GLN A 151 -6.25 -0.46 -3.63
C GLN A 151 -5.26 -1.46 -4.22
N ALA A 152 -3.99 -1.08 -4.41
CA ALA A 152 -2.94 -1.97 -4.87
C ALA A 152 -2.71 -3.14 -3.90
N GLU A 153 -2.66 -2.88 -2.59
CA GLU A 153 -2.57 -3.90 -1.54
C GLU A 153 -3.75 -4.88 -1.60
N THR A 154 -4.97 -4.35 -1.70
CA THR A 154 -6.19 -5.18 -1.79
C THR A 154 -6.16 -6.03 -3.05
N THR A 155 -5.76 -5.46 -4.19
CA THR A 155 -5.68 -6.18 -5.47
C THR A 155 -4.61 -7.27 -5.43
N ALA A 156 -3.45 -6.98 -4.83
CA ALA A 156 -2.39 -7.97 -4.63
C ALA A 156 -2.84 -9.09 -3.69
N ARG A 157 -3.58 -8.78 -2.62
CA ARG A 157 -4.19 -9.79 -1.74
C ARG A 157 -5.20 -10.64 -2.49
N LEU A 158 -6.10 -10.04 -3.26
CA LEU A 158 -7.08 -10.77 -4.08
C LEU A 158 -6.39 -11.67 -5.12
N ALA A 159 -5.34 -11.19 -5.79
CA ALA A 159 -4.54 -12.00 -6.70
C ALA A 159 -3.84 -13.16 -5.98
N LEU A 160 -3.31 -12.94 -4.77
CA LEU A 160 -2.75 -13.99 -3.92
C LEU A 160 -3.79 -15.04 -3.52
N LEU A 161 -5.02 -14.63 -3.24
CA LEU A 161 -6.12 -15.55 -2.94
C LEU A 161 -6.56 -16.34 -4.18
N GLN A 162 -6.60 -15.69 -5.35
CA GLN A 162 -6.91 -16.35 -6.63
C GLN A 162 -5.82 -17.33 -7.06
N ALA A 163 -4.56 -17.05 -6.73
CA ALA A 163 -3.42 -17.91 -7.05
C ALA A 163 -3.31 -19.17 -6.17
N GLN A 164 -4.14 -19.34 -5.15
CA GLN A 164 -4.04 -20.47 -4.21
C GLN A 164 -4.61 -21.80 -4.76
N ILE A 165 -5.18 -21.82 -5.96
CA ILE A 165 -5.54 -23.06 -6.64
C ILE A 165 -4.76 -23.12 -7.95
N GLU A 166 -3.86 -24.12 -8.07
CA GLU A 166 -3.07 -24.38 -9.28
C GLU A 166 -4.03 -24.63 -10.47
N PRO A 167 -4.19 -23.68 -11.41
CA PRO A 167 -5.18 -23.80 -12.48
C PRO A 167 -4.90 -25.01 -13.37
N HIS A 168 -3.62 -25.32 -13.55
CA HIS A 168 -3.17 -26.48 -14.33
C HIS A 168 -3.64 -27.81 -13.71
N PHE A 169 -3.55 -27.96 -12.39
CA PHE A 169 -4.09 -29.15 -11.71
C PHE A 169 -5.58 -29.30 -12.00
N LEU A 170 -6.37 -28.22 -11.86
CA LEU A 170 -7.81 -28.26 -12.13
C LEU A 170 -8.13 -28.68 -13.56
N PHE A 171 -7.49 -28.06 -14.56
CA PHE A 171 -7.75 -28.41 -15.97
C PHE A 171 -7.37 -29.85 -16.27
N ASN A 172 -6.25 -30.34 -15.73
CA ASN A 172 -5.83 -31.73 -15.91
C ASN A 172 -6.78 -32.72 -15.24
N THR A 173 -7.26 -32.41 -14.03
CA THR A 173 -8.25 -33.25 -13.34
C THR A 173 -9.55 -33.30 -14.14
N LEU A 174 -10.04 -32.18 -14.65
CA LEU A 174 -11.27 -32.13 -15.45
C LEU A 174 -11.13 -32.87 -16.79
N ALA A 175 -9.99 -32.74 -17.48
CA ALA A 175 -9.70 -33.49 -18.69
C ALA A 175 -9.69 -35.00 -18.44
N ASN A 176 -9.12 -35.43 -17.31
CA ASN A 176 -9.11 -36.84 -16.92
C ASN A 176 -10.53 -37.35 -16.60
N VAL A 177 -11.33 -36.57 -15.87
CA VAL A 177 -12.74 -36.86 -15.66
C VAL A 177 -13.47 -37.03 -17.00
N GLN A 178 -13.26 -36.12 -17.95
CA GLN A 178 -13.88 -36.21 -19.28
C GLN A 178 -13.52 -37.53 -19.98
N SER A 179 -12.26 -37.95 -19.91
CA SER A 179 -11.82 -39.24 -20.46
C SER A 179 -12.43 -40.44 -19.72
N LEU A 180 -12.63 -40.34 -18.40
CA LEU A 180 -13.20 -41.42 -17.59
C LEU A 180 -14.72 -41.57 -17.77
N ILE A 181 -15.45 -40.51 -18.12
CA ILE A 181 -16.91 -40.57 -18.29
C ILE A 181 -17.32 -41.64 -19.32
N GLU A 182 -16.54 -41.82 -20.38
CA GLU A 182 -16.85 -42.78 -21.44
C GLU A 182 -16.39 -44.22 -21.10
N CYS A 183 -15.25 -44.37 -20.40
CA CYS A 183 -14.63 -45.68 -20.16
C CYS A 183 -14.90 -46.27 -18.77
N ASP A 184 -15.02 -45.44 -17.74
CA ASP A 184 -15.29 -45.84 -16.36
C ASP A 184 -16.05 -44.74 -15.59
N PRO A 185 -17.39 -44.67 -15.76
CA PRO A 185 -18.22 -43.64 -15.12
C PRO A 185 -18.15 -43.66 -13.59
N ALA A 186 -17.90 -44.83 -12.99
CA ALA A 186 -17.80 -44.97 -11.53
C ALA A 186 -16.52 -44.30 -11.00
N ARG A 187 -15.39 -44.51 -11.67
CA ARG A 187 -14.14 -43.79 -11.36
C ARG A 187 -14.25 -42.29 -11.65
N ALA A 188 -14.93 -41.89 -12.74
CA ALA A 188 -15.17 -40.47 -13.03
C ALA A 188 -15.95 -39.78 -11.90
N SER A 189 -17.03 -40.41 -11.42
CA SER A 189 -17.83 -39.91 -10.29
C SER A 189 -16.99 -39.80 -9.01
N THR A 190 -16.19 -40.82 -8.71
CA THR A 190 -15.28 -40.81 -7.55
C THR A 190 -14.23 -39.70 -7.64
N MET A 191 -13.69 -39.44 -8.84
CA MET A 191 -12.73 -38.37 -9.06
C MET A 191 -13.37 -36.98 -8.88
N LEU A 192 -14.60 -36.80 -9.35
CA LEU A 192 -15.38 -35.57 -9.14
C LEU A 192 -15.73 -35.31 -7.68
N ASP A 193 -16.08 -36.34 -6.90
CA ASP A 193 -16.32 -36.19 -5.47
C ASP A 193 -15.05 -35.73 -4.74
N ASN A 194 -13.91 -36.36 -5.03
CA ASN A 194 -12.63 -35.95 -4.45
C ASN A 194 -12.21 -34.55 -4.90
N LEU A 195 -12.46 -34.15 -6.15
CA LEU A 195 -12.24 -32.78 -6.62
C LEU A 195 -13.11 -31.77 -5.85
N ASN A 196 -14.39 -32.10 -5.61
CA ASN A 196 -15.26 -31.26 -4.79
C ASN A 196 -14.77 -31.16 -3.34
N ARG A 197 -14.31 -32.26 -2.74
CA ARG A 197 -13.72 -32.28 -1.38
C ARG A 197 -12.46 -31.41 -1.33
N TYR A 198 -11.57 -31.55 -2.31
CA TYR A 198 -10.35 -30.73 -2.44
C TYR A 198 -10.68 -29.24 -2.55
N LEU A 199 -11.59 -28.85 -3.46
CA LEU A 199 -12.01 -27.45 -3.63
C LEU A 199 -12.66 -26.88 -2.37
N ARG A 200 -13.53 -27.65 -1.69
CA ARG A 200 -14.15 -27.21 -0.43
C ARG A 200 -13.13 -27.01 0.69
N ALA A 201 -12.19 -27.94 0.84
CA ALA A 201 -11.14 -27.85 1.85
C ALA A 201 -10.20 -26.66 1.56
N SER A 202 -9.82 -26.47 0.29
CA SER A 202 -8.99 -25.34 -0.17
C SER A 202 -9.63 -23.99 0.13
N LEU A 203 -10.94 -23.85 -0.14
CA LEU A 203 -11.69 -22.60 0.08
C LEU A 203 -11.97 -22.30 1.56
N ARG A 204 -12.15 -23.33 2.41
CA ARG A 204 -12.32 -23.13 3.87
C ARG A 204 -11.07 -22.50 4.47
N ARG A 205 -9.90 -22.99 4.08
CA ARG A 205 -8.59 -22.46 4.51
C ARG A 205 -8.33 -21.01 4.12
N THR A 206 -8.97 -20.51 3.06
CA THR A 206 -8.84 -19.09 2.65
C THR A 206 -9.57 -18.14 3.62
N ARG A 207 -10.54 -18.63 4.38
CA ARG A 207 -11.39 -17.82 5.28
C ARG A 207 -10.86 -17.75 6.71
N ASP A 208 -10.21 -18.81 7.19
CA ASP A 208 -9.86 -18.95 8.60
C ASP A 208 -8.35 -18.71 8.82
N ALA A 209 -8.01 -17.79 9.75
CA ALA A 209 -6.62 -17.48 10.10
C ALA A 209 -5.93 -18.59 10.91
N THR A 210 -6.71 -19.51 11.48
CA THR A 210 -6.28 -20.65 12.29
C THR A 210 -6.89 -21.92 11.71
N SER A 211 -6.04 -22.87 11.30
CA SER A 211 -6.43 -24.18 10.79
C SER A 211 -5.87 -25.29 11.69
N THR A 212 -6.27 -26.54 11.46
CA THR A 212 -5.76 -27.71 12.19
C THR A 212 -4.98 -28.64 11.27
N LEU A 213 -4.13 -29.49 11.84
CA LEU A 213 -3.42 -30.52 11.07
C LEU A 213 -4.40 -31.45 10.35
N GLY A 214 -5.55 -31.74 10.95
CA GLY A 214 -6.62 -32.54 10.36
C GLY A 214 -7.18 -31.92 9.08
N GLU A 215 -7.39 -30.61 9.05
CA GLU A 215 -7.86 -29.89 7.86
C GLU A 215 -6.83 -29.90 6.73
N GLU A 216 -5.54 -29.75 7.04
CA GLU A 216 -4.47 -29.92 6.04
C GLU A 216 -4.43 -31.34 5.48
N LEU A 217 -4.62 -32.35 6.35
CA LEU A 217 -4.64 -33.75 5.94
C LEU A 217 -5.85 -34.07 5.08
N GLU A 218 -7.04 -33.52 5.36
CA GLU A 218 -8.23 -33.70 4.52
C GLU A 218 -7.99 -33.19 3.09
N LEU A 219 -7.35 -32.02 2.96
CA LEU A 219 -7.01 -31.45 1.66
C LEU A 219 -6.03 -32.35 0.89
N VAL A 220 -4.97 -32.76 1.58
CA VAL A 220 -3.90 -33.58 1.00
C VAL A 220 -4.39 -34.98 0.65
N GLU A 221 -5.25 -35.57 1.47
CA GLU A 221 -5.86 -36.87 1.18
C GLU A 221 -6.75 -36.79 -0.06
N ALA A 222 -7.53 -35.72 -0.21
CA ALA A 222 -8.32 -35.50 -1.43
C ALA A 222 -7.43 -35.33 -2.67
N LEU A 223 -6.31 -34.60 -2.55
CA LEU A 223 -5.31 -34.46 -3.60
C LEU A 223 -4.71 -35.82 -4.00
N LEU A 224 -4.25 -36.62 -3.03
CA LEU A 224 -3.67 -37.94 -3.26
C LEU A 224 -4.67 -38.93 -3.86
N LYS A 225 -5.96 -38.86 -3.47
CA LYS A 225 -7.02 -39.66 -4.10
C LYS A 225 -7.25 -39.30 -5.57
N ILE A 226 -7.24 -38.01 -5.91
CA ILE A 226 -7.32 -37.58 -7.31
C ILE A 226 -6.10 -38.09 -8.08
N ALA A 227 -4.90 -37.93 -7.50
CA ALA A 227 -3.66 -38.37 -8.11
C ALA A 227 -3.60 -39.89 -8.31
N SER A 228 -4.08 -40.69 -7.36
CA SER A 228 -4.06 -42.15 -7.45
C SER A 228 -5.04 -42.66 -8.51
N ILE A 229 -6.18 -42.00 -8.69
CA ILE A 229 -7.09 -42.31 -9.80
C ILE A 229 -6.41 -42.04 -11.15
N ARG A 230 -5.68 -40.93 -11.27
CA ARG A 230 -4.97 -40.53 -12.50
C ARG A 230 -3.77 -41.44 -12.82
N LEU A 231 -2.97 -41.78 -11.80
CA LEU A 231 -1.75 -42.57 -11.96
C LEU A 231 -1.99 -44.09 -11.90
N GLY A 232 -3.17 -44.51 -11.43
CA GLY A 232 -3.52 -45.92 -11.26
C GLY A 232 -2.58 -46.61 -10.29
N GLU A 233 -2.11 -47.80 -10.66
CA GLU A 233 -1.22 -48.62 -9.83
C GLU A 233 0.17 -48.00 -9.59
N ARG A 234 0.51 -46.92 -10.30
CA ARG A 234 1.80 -46.21 -10.13
C ARG A 234 1.87 -45.34 -8.87
N LEU A 235 0.77 -45.11 -8.16
CA LEU A 235 0.77 -44.35 -6.92
C LEU A 235 0.04 -45.11 -5.82
N SER A 236 0.79 -45.51 -4.79
CA SER A 236 0.25 -45.84 -3.47
C SER A 236 0.49 -44.70 -2.49
N TYR A 237 -0.32 -44.60 -1.45
CA TYR A 237 -0.04 -43.67 -0.36
C TYR A 237 -0.56 -44.19 0.98
N ALA A 238 0.10 -43.74 2.05
CA ALA A 238 -0.27 -44.04 3.43
C ALA A 238 -0.24 -42.75 4.27
N ILE A 239 -1.22 -42.60 5.15
CA ILE A 239 -1.30 -41.48 6.10
C ILE A 239 -1.40 -42.06 7.50
N ASP A 240 -0.30 -42.00 8.24
CA ASP A 240 -0.17 -42.46 9.61
C ASP A 240 0.01 -41.26 10.55
N VAL A 241 -1.13 -40.65 10.87
CA VAL A 241 -1.22 -39.52 11.79
C VAL A 241 -2.19 -39.87 12.92
N PRO A 242 -1.70 -39.95 14.16
CA PRO A 242 -2.53 -40.16 15.35
C PRO A 242 -3.69 -39.16 15.44
N VAL A 243 -4.87 -39.65 15.86
CA VAL A 243 -6.13 -38.86 15.87
C VAL A 243 -6.03 -37.64 16.78
N ASP A 244 -5.32 -37.75 17.90
CA ASP A 244 -5.06 -36.67 18.84
C ASP A 244 -4.25 -35.52 18.23
N LEU A 245 -3.33 -35.83 17.30
CA LEU A 245 -2.54 -34.80 16.61
C LEU A 245 -3.34 -34.05 15.54
N ARG A 246 -4.45 -34.61 15.05
CA ARG A 246 -5.28 -33.96 14.00
C ARG A 246 -5.93 -32.67 14.48
N ALA A 247 -6.22 -32.54 15.77
CA ALA A 247 -6.83 -31.32 16.33
C ALA A 247 -5.82 -30.21 16.64
N LEU A 248 -4.51 -30.45 16.45
CA LEU A 248 -3.48 -29.46 16.75
C LEU A 248 -3.61 -28.23 15.83
N PRO A 249 -3.49 -27.00 16.38
CA PRO A 249 -3.35 -25.81 15.58
C PRO A 249 -2.18 -25.94 14.61
N PHE A 250 -2.42 -25.68 13.33
CA PHE A 250 -1.43 -25.88 12.29
C PHE A 250 -1.57 -24.80 11.22
N SER A 251 -0.44 -24.24 10.77
CA SER A 251 -0.48 -23.19 9.77
C SER A 251 -0.81 -23.76 8.38
N PRO A 252 -1.74 -23.15 7.63
CA PRO A 252 -2.04 -23.61 6.28
C PRO A 252 -0.83 -23.45 5.36
N LEU A 253 -0.75 -24.29 4.32
CA LEU A 253 0.33 -24.31 3.30
C LEU A 253 1.70 -24.77 3.84
N LEU A 254 1.73 -25.57 4.91
CA LEU A 254 2.98 -26.24 5.33
C LEU A 254 3.05 -27.68 4.82
N LEU A 255 1.96 -28.45 4.89
CA LEU A 255 1.96 -29.85 4.48
C LEU A 255 1.73 -30.03 2.98
N GLN A 256 0.75 -29.32 2.42
CA GLN A 256 0.38 -29.44 1.01
C GLN A 256 1.58 -29.28 0.05
N PRO A 257 2.46 -28.26 0.18
CA PRO A 257 3.59 -28.11 -0.75
C PRO A 257 4.58 -29.27 -0.70
N LEU A 258 4.72 -29.95 0.45
CA LEU A 258 5.60 -31.11 0.57
C LEU A 258 5.05 -32.31 -0.18
N VAL A 259 3.73 -32.52 -0.10
CA VAL A 259 3.05 -33.62 -0.78
C VAL A 259 2.96 -33.37 -2.29
N GLU A 260 2.71 -32.13 -2.69
CA GLU A 260 2.79 -31.72 -4.10
C GLU A 260 4.20 -31.94 -4.66
N ASN A 261 5.25 -31.60 -3.90
CA ASN A 261 6.62 -31.87 -4.33
C ASN A 261 6.90 -33.38 -4.49
N ALA A 262 6.52 -34.19 -3.50
CA ALA A 262 6.65 -35.65 -3.56
C ALA A 262 5.93 -36.24 -4.79
N LEU A 263 4.72 -35.76 -5.08
CA LEU A 263 3.93 -36.20 -6.21
C LEU A 263 4.52 -35.76 -7.57
N LEU A 264 4.73 -34.46 -7.76
CA LEU A 264 5.11 -33.87 -9.05
C LEU A 264 6.56 -34.14 -9.42
N HIS A 265 7.46 -34.14 -8.42
CA HIS A 265 8.90 -34.29 -8.66
C HIS A 265 9.41 -35.69 -8.31
N GLY A 266 8.78 -36.40 -7.36
CA GLY A 266 9.15 -37.77 -7.01
C GLY A 266 8.45 -38.81 -7.88
N ILE A 267 7.11 -38.87 -7.80
CA ILE A 267 6.33 -39.98 -8.36
C ILE A 267 6.01 -39.83 -9.84
N GLU A 268 5.50 -38.67 -10.28
CA GLU A 268 5.10 -38.46 -11.69
C GLU A 268 6.22 -38.78 -12.70
N PRO A 269 7.49 -38.36 -12.48
CA PRO A 269 8.61 -38.68 -13.38
C PRO A 269 9.07 -40.13 -13.29
N SER A 270 8.79 -40.85 -12.20
CA SER A 270 9.19 -42.24 -12.00
C SER A 270 8.32 -43.17 -12.84
N ILE A 271 8.87 -43.82 -13.86
CA ILE A 271 8.13 -44.79 -14.69
C ILE A 271 7.55 -45.92 -13.83
N ALA A 272 8.31 -46.40 -12.84
CA ALA A 272 7.88 -47.43 -11.90
C ALA A 272 6.79 -46.96 -10.93
N GLY A 273 6.56 -45.65 -10.83
CA GLY A 273 5.70 -45.07 -9.81
C GLY A 273 6.38 -45.02 -8.44
N GLY A 274 5.58 -45.10 -7.38
CA GLY A 274 6.07 -45.22 -6.02
C GLY A 274 4.99 -44.96 -4.97
N GLU A 275 5.44 -44.84 -3.73
CA GLU A 275 4.61 -44.60 -2.56
C GLU A 275 4.87 -43.21 -1.99
N ILE A 276 3.82 -42.56 -1.49
CA ILE A 276 3.93 -41.37 -0.63
C ILE A 276 3.42 -41.72 0.78
N ALA A 277 4.27 -41.57 1.78
CA ALA A 277 3.92 -41.79 3.18
C ALA A 277 3.95 -40.48 3.98
N ILE A 278 2.90 -40.23 4.75
CA ILE A 278 2.80 -39.08 5.66
C ILE A 278 2.77 -39.60 7.09
N HIS A 279 3.73 -39.19 7.92
CA HIS A 279 3.76 -39.53 9.33
C HIS A 279 3.78 -38.29 10.20
N ALA A 280 3.11 -38.36 11.36
CA ALA A 280 3.22 -37.34 12.39
C ALA A 280 3.50 -37.97 13.76
N ARG A 281 4.45 -37.41 14.48
CA ARG A 281 4.82 -37.84 15.83
C ARG A 281 4.99 -36.64 16.74
N ARG A 282 4.61 -36.78 18.01
CA ARG A 282 4.91 -35.80 19.05
C ARG A 282 6.14 -36.25 19.83
N HIS A 283 7.15 -35.40 19.86
CA HIS A 283 8.36 -35.56 20.66
C HIS A 283 8.44 -34.43 21.70
N GLY A 284 7.87 -34.66 22.88
CA GLY A 284 7.75 -33.62 23.92
C GLY A 284 6.89 -32.46 23.44
N GLU A 285 7.46 -31.25 23.41
CA GLU A 285 6.80 -30.02 22.92
C GLU A 285 7.08 -29.74 21.44
N GLN A 286 7.38 -30.78 20.66
CA GLN A 286 7.58 -30.66 19.21
C GLN A 286 6.72 -31.66 18.45
N LEU A 287 6.11 -31.18 17.38
CA LEU A 287 5.52 -31.99 16.33
C LEU A 287 6.57 -32.23 15.26
N GLU A 288 6.85 -33.51 14.98
CA GLU A 288 7.58 -33.96 13.81
C GLU A 288 6.57 -34.47 12.78
N LEU A 289 6.52 -33.83 11.62
CA LEU A 289 5.65 -34.18 10.50
C LEU A 289 6.52 -34.45 9.28
N SER A 290 6.48 -35.67 8.76
CA SER A 290 7.31 -36.10 7.64
C SER A 290 6.47 -36.52 6.44
N VAL A 291 6.90 -36.14 5.25
CA VAL A 291 6.41 -36.63 3.96
C VAL A 291 7.55 -37.35 3.27
N LEU A 292 7.38 -38.65 3.04
CA LEU A 292 8.37 -39.49 2.37
C LEU A 292 7.82 -39.93 1.03
N ASP A 293 8.67 -39.98 0.01
CA ASP A 293 8.39 -40.62 -1.26
C ASP A 293 9.44 -41.68 -1.60
N THR A 294 9.07 -42.62 -2.46
CA THR A 294 9.97 -43.62 -3.05
C THR A 294 10.25 -43.33 -4.53
N GLY A 295 10.16 -42.06 -4.93
CA GLY A 295 10.28 -41.62 -6.30
C GLY A 295 11.74 -41.58 -6.78
N VAL A 296 12.01 -40.71 -7.76
CA VAL A 296 13.34 -40.62 -8.38
C VAL A 296 14.46 -40.10 -7.45
N GLY A 297 14.11 -39.57 -6.27
CA GLY A 297 15.04 -39.06 -5.27
C GLY A 297 15.60 -37.67 -5.58
N LEU A 298 16.52 -37.20 -4.73
CA LEU A 298 17.25 -35.94 -4.94
C LEU A 298 18.28 -36.16 -6.07
N GLY A 299 18.02 -35.62 -7.27
CA GLY A 299 18.92 -35.79 -8.42
C GLY A 299 20.39 -35.42 -8.12
N SER A 300 21.33 -36.00 -8.87
CA SER A 300 22.79 -35.89 -8.66
C SER A 300 23.42 -34.51 -8.93
N GLY A 301 22.61 -33.45 -9.07
CA GLY A 301 23.07 -32.08 -9.33
C GLY A 301 22.86 -31.17 -8.12
N VAL A 302 23.98 -30.72 -7.53
CA VAL A 302 24.08 -29.75 -6.41
C VAL A 302 23.26 -28.45 -6.64
N SER A 303 22.79 -28.18 -7.85
CA SER A 303 22.00 -26.99 -8.19
C SER A 303 20.49 -27.08 -7.90
N GLN A 304 19.95 -28.22 -7.46
CA GLN A 304 18.52 -28.36 -7.11
C GLN A 304 18.23 -28.52 -5.60
N LEU A 305 19.28 -28.42 -4.76
CA LEU A 305 19.13 -28.36 -3.29
C LEU A 305 18.42 -27.07 -2.80
N HIS A 306 18.23 -26.10 -3.69
CA HIS A 306 17.24 -25.04 -3.49
C HIS A 306 15.89 -25.63 -3.86
N GLY A 307 15.23 -26.27 -2.89
CA GLY A 307 13.86 -26.76 -3.03
C GLY A 307 13.03 -25.71 -3.75
N GLY A 308 12.21 -26.16 -4.70
CA GLY A 308 11.41 -25.27 -5.55
C GLY A 308 10.69 -24.19 -4.74
N VAL A 309 10.21 -23.14 -5.42
CA VAL A 309 9.56 -21.97 -4.80
C VAL A 309 8.63 -22.34 -3.62
N GLY A 310 7.91 -23.48 -3.72
CA GLY A 310 7.11 -24.04 -2.64
C GLY A 310 7.85 -24.33 -1.32
N LEU A 311 9.02 -24.98 -1.33
CA LEU A 311 9.75 -25.30 -0.09
C LEU A 311 10.43 -24.07 0.52
N ALA A 312 10.98 -23.18 -0.32
CA ALA A 312 11.51 -21.90 0.15
C ALA A 312 10.42 -21.10 0.89
N ASN A 313 9.19 -21.15 0.39
CA ASN A 313 8.03 -20.54 1.04
C ASN A 313 7.67 -21.23 2.37
N VAL A 314 7.70 -22.57 2.43
CA VAL A 314 7.49 -23.33 3.68
C VAL A 314 8.53 -22.92 4.74
N ALA A 315 9.81 -22.89 4.37
CA ALA A 315 10.90 -22.49 5.27
C ALA A 315 10.75 -21.04 5.76
N ALA A 316 10.44 -20.10 4.86
CA ALA A 316 10.20 -18.71 5.22
C ALA A 316 9.00 -18.55 6.16
N ARG A 317 7.92 -19.30 5.92
CA ARG A 317 6.71 -19.29 6.75
C ARG A 317 6.96 -19.87 8.14
N LEU A 318 7.68 -20.97 8.25
CA LEU A 318 8.07 -21.54 9.54
C LEU A 318 8.89 -20.55 10.37
N ARG A 319 9.88 -19.89 9.76
CA ARG A 319 10.68 -18.86 10.46
C ARG A 319 9.83 -17.66 10.89
N ALA A 320 8.88 -17.23 10.08
CA ALA A 320 7.99 -16.12 10.42
C ALA A 320 7.07 -16.42 11.61
N LEU A 321 6.64 -17.68 11.76
CA LEU A 321 5.71 -18.10 12.82
C LEU A 321 6.41 -18.52 14.11
N HIS A 322 7.54 -19.22 14.01
CA HIS A 322 8.19 -19.87 15.16
C HIS A 322 9.65 -19.46 15.36
N GLY A 323 10.19 -18.56 14.51
CA GLY A 323 11.61 -18.20 14.53
C GLY A 323 12.49 -19.40 14.22
N GLU A 324 13.64 -19.48 14.91
CA GLU A 324 14.62 -20.58 14.77
C GLU A 324 14.16 -21.89 15.44
N ARG A 325 13.00 -21.91 16.09
CA ARG A 325 12.49 -23.10 16.82
C ARG A 325 11.79 -24.10 15.91
N ALA A 326 11.41 -23.68 14.70
CA ALA A 326 10.88 -24.57 13.67
C ALA A 326 11.87 -24.69 12.52
N ARG A 327 11.96 -25.88 11.93
CA ARG A 327 12.81 -26.14 10.78
C ARG A 327 12.15 -27.10 9.80
N VAL A 328 12.54 -26.97 8.54
CA VAL A 328 12.27 -27.96 7.49
C VAL A 328 13.60 -28.56 7.06
N ALA A 329 13.68 -29.89 7.02
CA ALA A 329 14.81 -30.64 6.51
C ALA A 329 14.38 -31.44 5.27
N ILE A 330 15.28 -31.54 4.29
CA ILE A 330 15.12 -32.48 3.18
C ILE A 330 16.31 -33.42 3.18
N GLU A 331 16.01 -34.70 3.15
CA GLU A 331 16.99 -35.77 3.17
C GLU A 331 16.61 -36.83 2.13
N THR A 332 17.56 -37.68 1.77
CA THR A 332 17.25 -38.91 1.03
C THR A 332 16.42 -39.84 1.91
N ASN A 333 15.38 -40.45 1.35
CA ASN A 333 14.59 -41.45 2.06
C ASN A 333 15.46 -42.70 2.34
N ALA A 334 15.79 -42.93 3.61
CA ALA A 334 16.66 -44.03 4.03
C ALA A 334 15.99 -45.41 3.91
N ASP A 335 14.66 -45.46 3.93
CA ASP A 335 13.87 -46.69 3.88
C ASP A 335 13.60 -47.16 2.45
N ALA A 336 14.05 -46.40 1.44
CA ALA A 336 13.86 -46.70 0.03
C ALA A 336 15.18 -46.69 -0.75
N THR A 337 15.22 -47.40 -1.89
CA THR A 337 16.39 -47.38 -2.78
C THR A 337 16.62 -46.01 -3.41
N HIS A 338 15.53 -45.28 -3.65
CA HIS A 338 15.48 -43.91 -4.14
C HIS A 338 14.29 -43.22 -3.49
N GLY A 339 14.36 -41.91 -3.29
CA GLY A 339 13.26 -41.14 -2.70
C GLY A 339 13.72 -39.97 -1.85
N VAL A 340 12.77 -39.15 -1.44
CA VAL A 340 13.00 -37.95 -0.63
C VAL A 340 12.20 -38.05 0.66
N ALA A 341 12.78 -37.58 1.77
CA ALA A 341 12.11 -37.36 3.04
C ALA A 341 12.13 -35.87 3.36
N ALA A 342 10.95 -35.24 3.41
CA ALA A 342 10.79 -33.86 3.86
C ALA A 342 10.23 -33.87 5.29
N VAL A 343 10.98 -33.33 6.25
CA VAL A 343 10.64 -33.37 7.68
C VAL A 343 10.45 -31.95 8.21
N LEU A 344 9.27 -31.70 8.78
CA LEU A 344 8.92 -30.48 9.49
C LEU A 344 9.03 -30.73 10.99
N LEU A 345 9.74 -29.84 11.68
CA LEU A 345 9.81 -29.81 13.13
C LEU A 345 9.20 -28.50 13.61
N ILE A 346 8.09 -28.59 14.35
CA ILE A 346 7.25 -27.45 14.73
C ILE A 346 7.03 -27.50 16.25
N PRO A 347 7.30 -26.41 16.99
CA PRO A 347 7.02 -26.36 18.42
C PRO A 347 5.50 -26.33 18.71
N LEU A 348 5.10 -27.02 19.78
CA LEU A 348 3.73 -27.09 20.31
C LEU A 348 3.66 -26.19 21.55
N ASP A 349 3.49 -24.88 21.37
CA ASP A 349 3.34 -23.93 22.49
C ASP A 349 1.88 -23.50 22.68
#